data_AF-A0A2V9YFB8-F1
#
_entry.id   AF-A0A2V9YFB8-F1
#
_cell.length_a   1.000
_cell.length_b   1.000
_cell.length_c   1.000
_cell.angle_alpha   90.00
_cell.angle_beta   90.00
_cell.angle_gamma   90.00
#
_symmetry.space_group_name_H-M   'P 1'
#
loop_
_entity.id
_entity.type
_entity.pdbx_description
1 polymer ?
#
loop_
_entity_poly.entity_id
_entity_poly.type
_entity_poly.pdbx_seq_one_letter_code
_entity_poly.pdbx_strand_id
1 'polypeptide(L)'
;TVWTDSTFNHNNTAFPLTGAHTVPPRACTDCHVNGNYTTLPTTCIGCHQTDYNNTTNPGHAKQPQFFPTTCTTCHTTTAWTGATFNHTQYTQFSINHGNANGVCATCHTNSNDYSIFQCTACHGGNNANNFSHPNVNGYVYNSINCYQCHASGGGG
;
A
#
# COMPACT_ATOMS: atom_id res chain seq x y z
N THR A 1 -37.60 27.09 27.60
CA THR A 1 -37.71 26.26 26.37
C THR A 1 -36.69 25.16 26.47
N VAL A 2 -37.15 23.92 26.64
CA VAL A 2 -36.26 22.75 26.63
C VAL A 2 -35.87 22.54 25.17
N TRP A 3 -34.63 22.86 24.82
CA TRP A 3 -34.08 22.53 23.51
C TRP A 3 -33.97 21.01 23.46
N THR A 4 -34.90 20.37 22.75
CA THR A 4 -34.72 18.98 22.34
C THR A 4 -33.49 18.95 21.44
N ASP A 5 -32.42 18.29 21.87
CA ASP A 5 -31.24 18.03 21.05
C ASP A 5 -31.70 17.55 19.68
N SER A 6 -31.50 18.38 18.65
CA SER A 6 -31.65 17.91 17.29
C SER A 6 -30.51 16.93 17.05
N THR A 7 -30.80 15.64 17.04
CA THR A 7 -29.80 14.62 16.76
C THR A 7 -29.44 14.68 15.27
N PHE A 8 -28.39 15.41 14.93
CA PHE A 8 -27.80 15.35 13.59
C PHE A 8 -27.20 13.97 13.36
N ASN A 9 -27.56 13.31 12.25
CA ASN A 9 -27.13 11.95 11.94
C ASN A 9 -26.32 11.92 10.63
N HIS A 10 -25.02 11.66 10.74
CA HIS A 10 -24.11 11.56 9.60
C HIS A 10 -24.48 10.46 8.59
N ASN A 11 -25.23 9.44 9.00
CA ASN A 11 -25.71 8.40 8.08
C ASN A 11 -26.68 8.93 7.02
N ASN A 12 -27.23 10.13 7.22
CA ASN A 12 -28.11 10.80 6.26
C ASN A 12 -27.35 11.79 5.35
N THR A 13 -26.02 11.75 5.36
CA THR A 13 -25.15 12.66 4.60
C THR A 13 -24.30 11.90 3.58
N ALA A 14 -23.58 12.63 2.73
CA ALA A 14 -22.61 12.05 1.80
C ALA A 14 -21.35 11.46 2.49
N PHE A 15 -21.19 11.65 3.81
CA PHE A 15 -20.09 11.09 4.58
C PHE A 15 -20.60 10.43 5.88
N PRO A 16 -21.07 9.17 5.81
CA PRO A 16 -21.38 8.38 7.00
C PRO A 16 -20.11 8.09 7.80
N LEU A 17 -20.15 8.36 9.11
CA LEU A 17 -19.03 8.02 10.00
C LEU A 17 -19.01 6.51 10.23
N THR A 18 -17.89 5.86 9.89
CA THR A 18 -17.71 4.41 10.06
C THR A 18 -16.35 4.12 10.69
N GLY A 19 -16.26 2.97 11.37
CA GLY A 19 -15.02 2.48 11.97
C GLY A 19 -14.36 3.50 12.92
N ALA A 20 -13.06 3.75 12.75
CA ALA A 20 -12.26 4.64 13.58
C ALA A 20 -12.70 6.12 13.57
N HIS A 21 -13.55 6.52 12.62
CA HIS A 21 -14.18 7.85 12.64
C HIS A 21 -15.29 7.97 13.69
N THR A 22 -15.72 6.85 14.29
CA THR A 22 -16.76 6.82 15.34
C THR A 22 -16.21 6.60 16.74
N VAL A 23 -14.93 6.20 16.87
CA VAL A 23 -14.33 5.81 18.15
C VAL A 23 -12.95 6.46 18.36
N PRO A 24 -12.76 7.24 19.44
CA PRO A 24 -13.80 7.78 20.32
C PRO A 24 -14.78 8.68 19.54
N PRO A 25 -15.96 8.99 20.10
CA PRO A 25 -16.88 9.94 19.48
C PRO A 25 -16.16 11.25 19.14
N ARG A 26 -16.29 11.70 17.89
CA ARG A 26 -15.68 12.94 17.41
C ARG A 26 -16.59 14.12 17.71
N ALA A 27 -15.99 15.23 18.14
CA ALA A 27 -16.71 16.48 18.25
C ALA A 27 -16.96 17.04 16.84
N CYS A 28 -18.04 17.81 16.66
CA CYS A 28 -18.35 18.44 15.38
C CYS A 28 -17.15 19.26 14.86
N THR A 29 -16.47 19.95 15.77
CA THR A 29 -15.30 20.80 15.50
C THR A 29 -14.04 20.04 15.11
N ASP A 30 -13.97 18.73 15.32
CA ASP A 30 -12.82 17.91 14.90
C ASP A 30 -12.68 17.88 13.37
N CYS A 31 -13.80 18.03 12.65
CA CYS A 31 -13.84 18.06 11.19
C CYS A 31 -14.38 19.40 10.66
N HIS A 32 -15.42 19.95 11.29
CA HIS A 32 -16.06 21.20 10.89
C HIS A 32 -15.38 22.41 11.51
N VAL A 33 -14.11 22.61 11.14
CA VAL A 33 -13.28 23.71 11.62
C VAL A 33 -13.88 25.06 11.18
N ASN A 34 -13.80 26.07 12.04
CA ASN A 34 -14.35 27.42 11.82
C ASN A 34 -15.86 27.44 11.49
N GLY A 35 -16.59 26.40 11.88
CA GLY A 35 -18.03 26.30 11.62
C GLY A 35 -18.39 25.99 10.17
N ASN A 36 -17.45 25.47 9.36
CA ASN A 36 -17.75 25.03 8.00
C ASN A 36 -18.46 23.67 8.01
N TYR A 37 -19.79 23.69 7.88
CA TYR A 37 -20.64 22.49 7.84
C TYR A 37 -21.06 22.05 6.44
N THR A 38 -20.64 22.75 5.39
CA THR A 38 -21.14 22.54 4.01
C THR A 38 -20.07 22.08 3.03
N THR A 39 -18.79 22.22 3.38
CA THR A 39 -17.69 22.15 2.41
C THR A 39 -16.52 21.38 3.00
N LEU A 40 -16.65 20.06 3.08
CA LEU A 40 -15.59 19.15 3.47
C LEU A 40 -15.39 18.08 2.39
N PRO A 41 -14.15 17.62 2.16
CA PRO A 41 -13.90 16.50 1.28
C PRO A 41 -14.51 15.22 1.84
N THR A 42 -15.02 14.37 0.95
CA THR A 42 -15.58 13.06 1.31
C THR A 42 -14.67 11.89 0.92
N THR A 43 -13.56 12.18 0.24
CA THR A 43 -12.54 11.18 -0.12
C THR A 43 -11.51 11.05 0.99
N CYS A 44 -10.97 9.84 1.17
CA CYS A 44 -9.95 9.57 2.18
C CYS A 44 -8.77 10.53 2.08
N ILE A 45 -8.24 10.72 0.86
CA ILE A 45 -7.08 11.57 0.61
C ILE A 45 -7.35 13.05 0.91
N GLY A 46 -8.60 13.51 0.80
CA GLY A 46 -8.93 14.91 1.06
C GLY A 46 -8.66 15.33 2.51
N CYS A 47 -8.75 14.40 3.47
CA CYS A 47 -8.34 14.61 4.86
C CYS A 47 -6.95 14.05 5.16
N HIS A 48 -6.62 12.89 4.59
CA HIS A 48 -5.41 12.11 4.92
C HIS A 48 -4.26 12.29 3.92
N GLN A 49 -4.16 13.44 3.26
CA GLN A 49 -3.08 13.74 2.31
C GLN A 49 -1.70 13.71 2.98
N THR A 50 -1.60 14.26 4.19
CA THR A 50 -0.36 14.27 4.97
C THR A 50 0.04 12.85 5.36
N ASP A 51 -0.90 12.03 5.80
CA ASP A 51 -0.65 10.62 6.14
C ASP A 51 -0.17 9.83 4.92
N TYR A 52 -0.83 10.01 3.77
CA TYR A 52 -0.41 9.40 2.50
C TYR A 52 1.02 9.80 2.11
N ASN A 53 1.37 11.07 2.24
CA ASN A 53 2.70 11.58 1.89
C ASN A 53 3.80 11.08 2.85
N ASN A 54 3.46 10.91 4.13
CA ASN A 54 4.41 10.56 5.18
C ASN A 54 4.49 9.05 5.46
N THR A 55 3.63 8.23 4.86
CA THR A 55 3.69 6.77 5.05
C THR A 55 5.01 6.23 4.49
N THR A 56 5.69 5.39 5.26
CA THR A 56 7.02 4.83 4.93
C THR A 56 7.04 3.31 4.89
N ASN A 57 5.93 2.63 5.14
CA ASN A 57 5.87 1.17 5.12
C ASN A 57 4.49 0.65 4.67
N PRO A 58 4.29 0.46 3.36
CA PRO A 58 5.17 0.87 2.26
C PRO A 58 5.11 2.38 1.98
N GLY A 59 6.14 2.93 1.33
CA GLY A 59 6.21 4.35 0.98
C GLY A 59 5.21 4.77 -0.12
N HIS A 60 3.95 5.06 0.22
CA HIS A 60 2.88 5.31 -0.75
C HIS A 60 3.23 6.38 -1.79
N ALA A 61 3.58 7.58 -1.35
CA ALA A 61 3.90 8.70 -2.24
C ALA A 61 5.18 8.50 -3.06
N LYS A 62 6.05 7.55 -2.69
CA LYS A 62 7.24 7.20 -3.47
C LYS A 62 6.90 6.35 -4.69
N GLN A 63 5.77 5.65 -4.66
CA GLN A 63 5.37 4.71 -5.70
C GLN A 63 3.86 4.81 -6.01
N PRO A 64 3.39 5.99 -6.45
CA PRO A 64 1.95 6.25 -6.67
C PRO A 64 1.31 5.33 -7.72
N GLN A 65 2.12 4.70 -8.58
CA GLN A 65 1.64 3.69 -9.53
C GLN A 65 1.15 2.38 -8.87
N PHE A 66 1.63 2.08 -7.66
CA PHE A 66 1.25 0.88 -6.90
C PHE A 66 0.36 1.22 -5.69
N PHE A 67 0.44 2.45 -5.19
CA PHE A 67 -0.32 2.93 -4.04
C PHE A 67 -1.22 4.11 -4.45
N PRO A 68 -2.41 3.84 -5.02
CA PRO A 68 -3.31 4.91 -5.44
C PRO A 68 -3.92 5.65 -4.24
N THR A 69 -4.50 6.83 -4.50
CA THR A 69 -5.24 7.60 -3.50
C THR A 69 -6.65 7.05 -3.22
N THR A 70 -7.06 5.99 -3.91
CA THR A 70 -8.25 5.18 -3.60
C THR A 70 -7.95 4.21 -2.45
N CYS A 71 -7.82 4.76 -1.24
CA CYS A 71 -7.37 4.05 -0.04
C CYS A 71 -8.19 2.78 0.26
N THR A 72 -9.49 2.78 -0.07
CA THR A 72 -10.42 1.67 0.13
C THR A 72 -10.10 0.42 -0.68
N THR A 73 -9.16 0.50 -1.63
CA THR A 73 -8.66 -0.66 -2.36
C THR A 73 -7.90 -1.62 -1.43
N CYS A 74 -7.25 -1.08 -0.39
CA CYS A 74 -6.40 -1.85 0.52
C CYS A 74 -6.80 -1.70 2.00
N HIS A 75 -7.28 -0.52 2.39
CA HIS A 75 -7.61 -0.16 3.77
C HIS A 75 -9.12 -0.18 4.01
N THR A 76 -9.50 -0.32 5.27
CA THR A 76 -10.88 -0.17 5.74
C THR A 76 -10.98 1.00 6.72
N THR A 77 -12.18 1.51 6.95
CA THR A 77 -12.38 2.53 7.99
C THR A 77 -12.31 1.94 9.40
N THR A 78 -12.47 0.62 9.56
CA THR A 78 -12.42 -0.07 10.86
C THR A 78 -11.02 -0.03 11.47
N ALA A 79 -10.01 -0.33 10.67
CA ALA A 79 -8.61 -0.27 11.07
C ALA A 79 -7.75 0.17 9.89
N TRP A 80 -6.85 1.13 10.15
CA TRP A 80 -5.90 1.58 9.15
C TRP A 80 -4.78 0.56 8.92
N THR A 81 -4.41 -0.20 9.96
CA THR A 81 -3.46 -1.30 9.89
C THR A 81 -4.13 -2.59 9.38
N GLY A 82 -3.32 -3.53 8.87
CA GLY A 82 -3.84 -4.79 8.31
C GLY A 82 -4.38 -4.66 6.90
N ALA A 83 -3.91 -3.66 6.14
CA ALA A 83 -4.27 -3.49 4.75
C ALA A 83 -3.94 -4.73 3.92
N THR A 84 -4.81 -5.07 2.99
CA THR A 84 -4.57 -6.18 2.05
C THR A 84 -3.97 -5.63 0.77
N PHE A 85 -2.87 -6.23 0.30
CA PHE A 85 -2.24 -5.87 -0.97
C PHE A 85 -2.19 -7.07 -1.90
N ASN A 86 -2.77 -6.93 -3.10
CA ASN A 86 -2.74 -7.97 -4.10
C ASN A 86 -1.52 -7.79 -5.04
N HIS A 87 -0.42 -8.49 -4.76
CA HIS A 87 0.81 -8.38 -5.53
C HIS A 87 0.65 -8.77 -7.01
N THR A 88 -0.26 -9.70 -7.32
CA THR A 88 -0.48 -10.17 -8.69
C THR A 88 -1.30 -9.20 -9.55
N GLN A 89 -1.92 -8.19 -8.93
CA GLN A 89 -2.58 -7.10 -9.65
C GLN A 89 -1.57 -6.17 -10.33
N TYR A 90 -0.36 -6.07 -9.77
CA TYR A 90 0.65 -5.10 -10.19
C TYR A 90 1.89 -5.73 -10.81
N THR A 91 2.16 -7.00 -10.50
CA THR A 91 3.32 -7.73 -11.01
C THR A 91 2.93 -9.16 -11.38
N GLN A 92 3.74 -9.82 -12.20
CA GLN A 92 3.58 -11.26 -12.49
C GLN A 92 4.29 -12.15 -11.46
N PHE A 93 4.99 -11.56 -10.50
CA PHE A 93 5.83 -12.26 -9.56
C PHE A 93 5.03 -12.69 -8.33
N SER A 94 5.14 -13.97 -7.97
CA SER A 94 4.45 -14.50 -6.79
C SER A 94 5.09 -14.02 -5.49
N ILE A 95 4.27 -13.55 -4.54
CA ILE A 95 4.74 -13.17 -3.20
C ILE A 95 5.26 -14.37 -2.38
N ASN A 96 4.92 -15.60 -2.80
CA ASN A 96 5.35 -16.84 -2.18
C ASN A 96 6.52 -17.51 -2.94
N HIS A 97 7.28 -16.74 -3.72
CA HIS A 97 8.43 -17.29 -4.44
C HIS A 97 9.48 -17.89 -3.50
N GLY A 98 9.89 -19.13 -3.75
CA GLY A 98 10.90 -19.82 -2.95
C GLY A 98 10.51 -19.90 -1.47
N ASN A 99 11.38 -19.38 -0.59
CA ASN A 99 11.17 -19.33 0.85
C ASN A 99 10.56 -18.00 1.35
N ALA A 100 10.01 -17.16 0.46
CA ALA A 100 9.48 -15.85 0.84
C ALA A 100 8.23 -15.92 1.73
N ASN A 101 7.38 -16.94 1.57
CA ASN A 101 6.21 -17.19 2.41
C ASN A 101 5.31 -15.94 2.65
N GLY A 102 5.19 -15.05 1.67
CA GLY A 102 4.38 -13.84 1.78
C GLY A 102 5.01 -12.70 2.58
N VAL A 103 6.25 -12.87 3.06
CA VAL A 103 6.97 -11.83 3.82
C VAL A 103 7.59 -10.83 2.85
N CYS A 104 7.00 -9.63 2.77
CA CYS A 104 7.41 -8.60 1.81
C CYS A 104 8.90 -8.23 1.92
N ALA A 105 9.39 -8.13 3.16
CA ALA A 105 10.77 -7.74 3.47
C ALA A 105 11.81 -8.77 2.98
N THR A 106 11.40 -9.99 2.65
CA THR A 106 12.30 -11.00 2.06
C THR A 106 12.84 -10.54 0.71
N CYS A 107 12.03 -9.84 -0.09
CA CYS A 107 12.44 -9.32 -1.39
C CYS A 107 12.65 -7.80 -1.36
N HIS A 108 11.76 -7.07 -0.67
CA HIS A 108 11.77 -5.62 -0.54
C HIS A 108 12.55 -5.20 0.70
N THR A 109 13.87 -5.22 0.58
CA THR A 109 14.79 -4.95 1.71
C THR A 109 14.80 -3.49 2.15
N ASN A 110 14.25 -2.58 1.35
CA ASN A 110 14.05 -1.18 1.73
C ASN A 110 12.56 -0.92 1.99
N SER A 111 12.19 -0.72 3.27
CA SER A 111 10.81 -0.41 3.64
C SER A 111 10.32 0.92 3.06
N ASN A 112 11.22 1.89 2.84
CA ASN A 112 10.84 3.20 2.31
C ASN A 112 10.60 3.18 0.79
N ASP A 113 11.08 2.14 0.10
CA ASP A 113 10.97 2.03 -1.35
C ASP A 113 10.91 0.57 -1.78
N TYR A 114 9.67 0.07 -1.92
CA TYR A 114 9.40 -1.29 -2.34
C TYR A 114 9.67 -1.50 -3.85
N SER A 115 10.10 -0.48 -4.60
CA SER A 115 10.55 -0.69 -5.99
C SER A 115 11.94 -1.30 -6.03
N ILE A 116 12.66 -1.25 -4.90
CA ILE A 116 13.95 -1.89 -4.72
C ILE A 116 13.71 -3.34 -4.28
N PHE A 117 14.22 -4.27 -5.09
CA PHE A 117 14.19 -5.71 -4.79
C PHE A 117 15.52 -6.36 -5.17
N GLN A 118 15.86 -7.46 -4.48
CA GLN A 118 17.16 -8.11 -4.63
C GLN A 118 17.06 -9.60 -4.95
N CYS A 119 17.04 -9.94 -6.24
CA CYS A 119 17.09 -11.33 -6.71
C CYS A 119 18.45 -11.97 -6.42
N THR A 120 19.53 -11.21 -6.66
CA THR A 120 20.92 -11.69 -6.58
C THR A 120 21.38 -12.02 -5.16
N ALA A 121 20.67 -11.51 -4.13
CA ALA A 121 20.94 -11.88 -2.74
C ALA A 121 20.63 -13.36 -2.46
N CYS A 122 19.63 -13.93 -3.14
CA CYS A 122 19.27 -15.35 -3.02
C CYS A 122 19.86 -16.19 -4.16
N HIS A 123 19.82 -15.66 -5.38
CA HIS A 123 20.20 -16.38 -6.61
C HIS A 123 21.67 -16.20 -7.01
N GLY A 124 22.48 -15.50 -6.18
CA GLY A 124 23.90 -15.23 -6.40
C GLY A 124 24.86 -16.08 -5.55
N GLY A 125 26.16 -15.81 -5.70
CA GLY A 125 27.23 -16.50 -4.96
C GLY A 125 27.25 -18.01 -5.23
N ASN A 126 27.29 -18.82 -4.17
CA ASN A 126 27.29 -20.29 -4.29
C ASN A 126 26.03 -20.86 -4.95
N ASN A 127 24.93 -20.10 -4.97
CA ASN A 127 23.68 -20.49 -5.64
C ASN A 127 23.69 -20.14 -7.14
N ALA A 128 24.58 -19.24 -7.59
CA ALA A 128 24.64 -18.81 -8.99
C ALA A 128 24.97 -19.96 -9.94
N ASN A 129 25.73 -20.94 -9.48
CA ASN A 129 26.14 -22.11 -10.28
C ASN A 129 24.96 -23.00 -10.70
N ASN A 130 23.80 -22.87 -10.04
CA ASN A 130 22.59 -23.62 -10.38
C ASN A 130 21.75 -22.92 -11.47
N PHE A 131 22.12 -21.71 -11.88
CA PHE A 131 21.40 -20.92 -12.87
C PHE A 131 22.32 -20.69 -14.08
N SER A 132 22.14 -21.51 -15.12
CA SER A 132 22.92 -21.43 -16.35
C SER A 132 22.11 -20.77 -17.46
N HIS A 133 22.70 -19.79 -18.14
CA HIS A 133 22.10 -19.12 -19.30
C HIS A 133 22.95 -19.31 -20.57
N PRO A 134 23.13 -20.57 -21.05
CA PRO A 134 24.07 -20.87 -22.14
C PRO A 134 23.71 -20.16 -23.46
N ASN A 135 22.44 -19.77 -23.62
CA ASN A 135 21.92 -19.11 -24.81
C ASN A 135 21.61 -17.62 -24.61
N VAL A 136 21.95 -17.03 -23.46
CA VAL A 136 21.74 -15.61 -23.19
C VAL A 136 23.09 -14.92 -23.12
N ASN A 137 23.51 -14.30 -24.23
CA ASN A 137 24.76 -13.56 -24.30
C ASN A 137 24.60 -12.13 -23.76
N GLY A 138 25.60 -11.66 -23.00
CA GLY A 138 25.73 -10.26 -22.61
C GLY A 138 24.72 -9.76 -21.57
N TYR A 139 24.01 -10.65 -20.88
CA TYR A 139 23.10 -10.21 -19.82
C TYR A 139 23.87 -9.63 -18.63
N VAL A 140 23.30 -8.61 -18.00
CA VAL A 140 23.87 -7.99 -16.80
C VAL A 140 23.31 -8.70 -15.57
N TYR A 141 24.20 -9.23 -14.73
CA TYR A 141 23.83 -9.95 -13.52
C TYR A 141 23.39 -8.99 -12.40
N ASN A 142 22.16 -8.48 -12.48
CA ASN A 142 21.52 -7.69 -11.43
C ASN A 142 20.00 -7.92 -11.40
N SER A 143 19.35 -7.61 -10.27
CA SER A 143 17.94 -7.91 -10.03
C SER A 143 16.99 -7.34 -11.09
N ILE A 144 17.25 -6.12 -11.56
CA ILE A 144 16.38 -5.45 -12.55
C ILE A 144 16.40 -6.21 -13.88
N ASN A 145 17.58 -6.57 -14.37
CA ASN A 145 17.70 -7.32 -15.63
C ASN A 145 17.20 -8.76 -15.47
N CYS A 146 17.44 -9.40 -14.32
CA CYS A 146 16.86 -10.72 -14.04
C CYS A 146 15.33 -10.69 -14.12
N TYR A 147 14.68 -9.69 -13.52
CA TYR A 147 13.22 -9.57 -13.53
C TYR A 147 12.63 -9.37 -14.93
N GLN A 148 13.36 -8.72 -15.85
CA GLN A 148 12.90 -8.51 -17.22
C GLN A 148 12.72 -9.82 -18.00
N CYS A 149 13.57 -10.82 -17.76
CA CYS A 149 13.45 -12.14 -18.38
C CYS A 149 12.65 -13.13 -17.52
N HIS A 150 12.72 -13.00 -16.19
CA HIS A 150 12.12 -13.91 -15.21
C HIS A 150 11.01 -13.22 -14.40
N ALA A 151 10.04 -12.61 -15.09
CA ALA A 151 8.98 -11.81 -14.46
C ALA A 151 8.07 -12.61 -13.50
N SER A 152 8.00 -13.93 -13.65
CA SER A 152 7.27 -14.83 -12.75
C SER A 152 8.13 -15.41 -11.61
N GLY A 153 9.43 -15.14 -11.60
CA GLY A 153 10.40 -15.75 -10.70
C GLY A 153 10.92 -17.13 -11.12
N GLY A 154 10.37 -17.70 -12.20
CA GLY A 154 10.86 -18.94 -12.80
C GLY A 154 12.01 -18.72 -13.79
N GLY A 155 13.05 -19.53 -13.68
CA GLY A 155 14.00 -19.79 -14.76
C GLY A 155 13.49 -20.96 -15.60
N GLY A 156 13.24 -20.72 -16.88
CA GLY A 156 13.02 -21.80 -17.85
C GLY A 156 14.31 -22.49 -18.23
#